data_AF-A0A1B3WDY4-F1
#
_entry.id   AF-A0A1B3WDY4-F1
#
_cell.length_a   1.000
_cell.length_b   1.000
_cell.length_c   1.000
_cell.angle_alpha   90.00
_cell.angle_beta   90.00
_cell.angle_gamma   90.00
#
_symmetry.space_group_name_H-M   'P 1'
#
loop_
_entity.id
_entity.type
_entity.pdbx_description
1 polymer ?
#
loop_
_entity_poly.entity_id
_entity_poly.type
_entity_poly.pdbx_seq_one_letter_code
_entity_poly.pdbx_strand_id
1 'polypeptide(L)'
;MESFILAVCFGGFTLGLFLFTAFLYFLLVKAVQNKEEVPSWMYKIGHALKARVKNSYENTTNRQALQEVNMTLLLFIVLNGIVFFIQYSKGVGIPASIYFCLKTEFIMVLGVEFLTSIIKLLMVRPLHVYASANAVQGMLVISSFALLLFLNMTGFPEKAPRIEFNGSTVIIGETKAEELLA
;
A
#
# COMPACT_ATOMS: atom_id res chain seq x y z
N MET A 1 24.32 9.17 9.51
CA MET A 1 23.61 8.54 10.65
C MET A 1 22.19 9.09 10.76
N GLU A 2 22.00 10.42 10.71
CA GLU A 2 20.68 11.07 10.77
C GLU A 2 19.72 10.64 9.64
N SER A 3 20.19 10.54 8.40
CA SER A 3 19.40 10.06 7.25
C SER A 3 18.92 8.62 7.39
N PHE A 4 19.75 7.76 8.00
CA PHE A 4 19.40 6.36 8.27
C PHE A 4 18.33 6.25 9.36
N ILE A 5 18.47 6.98 10.46
CA ILE A 5 17.48 7.02 11.53
C ILE A 5 16.13 7.51 10.99
N LEU A 6 16.15 8.55 10.16
CA LEU A 6 14.95 9.10 9.53
C LEU A 6 14.26 8.07 8.63
N ALA A 7 15.02 7.33 7.81
CA ALA A 7 14.46 6.26 6.98
C ALA A 7 13.84 5.14 7.81
N VAL A 8 14.48 4.72 8.91
CA VAL A 8 13.93 3.70 9.82
C VAL A 8 12.65 4.18 10.49
N CYS A 9 12.64 5.41 11.01
CA CYS A 9 11.45 6.01 11.61
C CYS A 9 10.30 6.12 10.59
N PHE A 10 10.60 6.54 9.36
CA PHE A 10 9.59 6.65 8.30
C PHE A 10 9.07 5.28 7.85
N GLY A 11 9.93 4.27 7.78
CA GLY A 11 9.53 2.88 7.54
C GLY A 11 8.60 2.35 8.63
N GLY A 12 8.93 2.61 9.90
CA GLY A 12 8.07 2.29 11.04
C GLY A 12 6.72 2.99 10.99
N PHE A 13 6.69 4.27 10.61
CA PHE A 13 5.47 5.04 10.39
C PHE A 13 4.61 4.44 9.27
N THR A 14 5.20 4.12 8.12
CA THR A 14 4.52 3.47 7.00
C THR A 14 3.92 2.12 7.41
N LEU A 15 4.67 1.29 8.13
CA LEU A 15 4.16 0.03 8.66
C LEU A 15 2.98 0.26 9.63
N GLY A 16 3.09 1.27 10.50
CA GLY A 16 2.02 1.70 11.39
C GLY A 16 0.74 2.08 10.64
N LEU A 17 0.85 2.75 9.49
CA LEU A 17 -0.31 3.08 8.64
C LEU A 17 -0.98 1.82 8.09
N PHE A 18 -0.24 0.83 7.60
CA PHE A 18 -0.82 -0.44 7.14
C PHE A 18 -1.50 -1.21 8.27
N LEU A 19 -0.88 -1.25 9.46
CA LEU A 19 -1.48 -1.87 10.65
C LEU A 19 -2.76 -1.14 11.07
N PHE A 20 -2.78 0.19 10.97
CA PHE A 20 -3.97 0.97 11.25
C PHE A 20 -5.08 0.71 10.22
N THR A 21 -4.76 0.61 8.92
CA THR A 21 -5.73 0.21 7.88
C THR A 21 -6.32 -1.18 8.18
N ALA A 22 -5.48 -2.16 8.56
CA ALA A 22 -5.93 -3.48 8.96
C ALA A 22 -6.82 -3.44 10.22
N PHE A 23 -6.46 -2.62 11.20
CA PHE A 23 -7.26 -2.39 12.40
C PHE A 23 -8.66 -1.84 12.07
N LEU A 24 -8.76 -0.84 11.19
CA LEU A 24 -10.04 -0.30 10.72
C LEU A 24 -10.89 -1.37 10.03
N TYR A 25 -10.27 -2.21 9.22
CA TYR A 25 -10.95 -3.34 8.59
C TYR A 25 -11.53 -4.32 9.62
N PHE A 26 -10.73 -4.76 10.60
CA PHE A 26 -11.22 -5.66 11.65
C PHE A 26 -12.32 -5.03 12.50
N LEU A 27 -12.21 -3.73 12.77
CA LEU A 27 -13.23 -2.99 13.48
C LEU A 27 -14.55 -2.94 12.71
N LEU A 28 -14.49 -2.74 11.39
CA LEU A 28 -15.65 -2.82 10.51
C LEU A 28 -16.27 -4.23 10.49
N VAL A 29 -15.45 -5.28 10.37
CA VAL A 29 -15.90 -6.68 10.39
C VAL A 29 -16.65 -6.99 11.68
N LYS A 30 -16.06 -6.66 12.84
CA LYS A 30 -16.69 -6.90 14.15
C LYS A 30 -18.01 -6.15 14.29
N ALA A 31 -18.05 -4.88 13.91
CA ALA A 31 -19.27 -4.07 14.01
C ALA A 31 -20.40 -4.65 13.15
N VAL A 32 -20.11 -5.05 11.90
CA VAL A 32 -21.09 -5.70 11.03
C VAL A 32 -21.56 -7.07 11.56
N GLN A 33 -20.66 -7.86 12.15
CA GLN A 33 -21.01 -9.16 12.75
C GLN A 33 -21.92 -9.00 13.97
N ASN A 34 -21.64 -8.01 14.82
CA ASN A 34 -22.41 -7.72 16.02
C ASN A 34 -23.69 -6.91 15.75
N LYS A 35 -23.90 -6.45 14.51
CA LYS A 35 -24.96 -5.48 14.15
C LYS A 35 -24.85 -4.18 14.95
N GLU A 36 -23.61 -3.78 15.21
CA GLU A 36 -23.23 -2.54 15.90
C GLU A 36 -22.70 -1.51 14.90
N GLU A 37 -22.69 -0.25 15.32
CA GLU A 37 -22.07 0.82 14.55
C GLU A 37 -20.57 0.93 14.87
N VAL A 38 -19.76 1.26 13.86
CA VAL A 38 -18.36 1.63 14.11
C VAL A 38 -18.28 2.92 14.93
N PRO A 39 -17.19 3.14 15.69
CA PRO A 39 -17.00 4.38 16.43
C PRO A 39 -17.10 5.62 15.55
N SER A 40 -17.69 6.69 16.10
CA SER A 40 -17.95 7.94 15.37
C SER A 40 -16.70 8.58 14.75
N TRP A 41 -15.52 8.37 15.34
CA TRP A 41 -14.26 8.86 14.77
C TRP A 41 -13.89 8.17 13.45
N MET A 42 -14.27 6.90 13.26
CA MET A 42 -14.02 6.18 12.01
C MET A 42 -14.83 6.79 10.86
N TYR A 43 -16.06 7.22 11.13
CA TYR A 43 -16.85 7.99 10.17
C TYR A 43 -16.18 9.30 9.79
N LYS A 44 -15.59 10.02 10.76
CA LYS A 44 -14.86 11.25 10.48
C LYS A 44 -13.67 11.03 9.55
N ILE A 45 -12.95 9.91 9.70
CA ILE A 45 -11.88 9.52 8.76
C ILE A 45 -12.48 9.30 7.36
N GLY A 46 -13.57 8.54 7.27
CA GLY A 46 -14.28 8.32 6.02
C GLY A 46 -14.72 9.61 5.32
N HIS A 47 -15.22 10.58 6.07
CA HIS A 47 -15.59 11.90 5.54
C HIS A 47 -14.38 12.76 5.18
N ALA A 48 -13.29 12.68 5.94
CA ALA A 48 -12.07 13.43 5.66
C ALA A 48 -11.40 12.97 4.36
N LEU A 49 -11.48 11.67 4.06
CA LEU A 49 -10.93 11.06 2.85
C LEU A 49 -11.94 11.01 1.69
N LYS A 50 -12.98 11.84 1.77
CA LYS A 50 -14.03 11.92 0.76
C LYS A 50 -13.48 12.47 -0.55
N ALA A 51 -13.63 11.69 -1.64
CA ALA A 51 -13.46 12.21 -2.99
C ALA A 51 -14.47 13.34 -3.25
N ARG A 52 -14.16 14.34 -4.10
CA ARG A 52 -15.02 15.50 -4.43
C ARG A 52 -16.32 15.08 -5.16
N VAL A 53 -17.21 14.39 -4.46
CA VAL A 53 -18.53 13.97 -4.93
C VAL A 53 -19.57 14.63 -4.03
N LYS A 54 -20.58 15.26 -4.66
CA LYS A 54 -21.61 16.07 -4.00
C LYS A 54 -22.49 15.27 -3.03
N ASN A 55 -22.55 13.94 -3.17
CA ASN A 55 -23.35 13.06 -2.31
C ASN A 55 -22.75 12.95 -0.92
N SER A 56 -23.56 13.10 0.13
CA SER A 56 -23.13 12.89 1.51
C SER A 56 -22.81 11.42 1.73
N TYR A 57 -21.70 11.11 2.40
CA TYR A 57 -21.37 9.72 2.72
C TYR A 57 -22.26 9.29 3.89
N GLU A 58 -22.81 8.10 3.80
CA GLU A 58 -23.72 7.59 4.82
C GLU A 58 -22.92 7.08 6.02
N ASN A 59 -23.32 7.52 7.22
CA ASN A 59 -22.75 7.04 8.48
C ASN A 59 -23.44 5.74 8.89
N THR A 60 -23.25 4.70 8.09
CA THR A 60 -23.94 3.42 8.28
C THR A 60 -22.94 2.27 8.25
N THR A 61 -23.04 1.38 9.24
CA THR A 61 -22.23 0.15 9.33
C THR A 61 -23.07 -1.05 8.90
N ASN A 62 -23.13 -1.29 7.58
CA ASN A 62 -23.93 -2.37 7.02
C ASN A 62 -23.07 -3.42 6.32
N ARG A 63 -23.66 -4.60 6.10
CA ARG A 63 -23.05 -5.68 5.31
C ARG A 63 -22.61 -5.23 3.91
N GLN A 64 -23.32 -4.28 3.32
CA GLN A 64 -22.95 -3.69 2.03
C GLN A 64 -21.64 -2.90 2.11
N ALA A 65 -21.44 -2.08 3.15
CA ALA A 65 -20.19 -1.36 3.37
C ALA A 65 -19.00 -2.33 3.52
N LEU A 66 -19.18 -3.42 4.26
CA LEU A 66 -18.14 -4.46 4.37
C LEU A 66 -17.89 -5.19 3.04
N GLN A 67 -18.94 -5.48 2.26
CA GLN A 67 -18.77 -6.08 0.93
C GLN A 67 -17.96 -5.19 -0.02
N GLU A 68 -18.14 -3.87 0.04
CA GLU A 68 -17.33 -2.94 -0.76
C GLU A 68 -15.85 -3.03 -0.41
N VAL A 69 -15.52 -3.00 0.88
CA VAL A 69 -14.14 -3.13 1.34
C VAL A 69 -13.56 -4.49 0.96
N ASN A 70 -14.32 -5.58 1.12
CA ASN A 70 -13.88 -6.92 0.75
C ASN A 70 -13.59 -7.03 -0.75
N MET A 71 -14.43 -6.45 -1.60
CA MET A 71 -14.23 -6.43 -3.05
C MET A 71 -12.96 -5.66 -3.43
N THR A 72 -12.73 -4.50 -2.81
CA THR A 72 -11.50 -3.72 -3.00
C THR A 72 -10.27 -4.52 -2.58
N LEU A 73 -10.27 -5.11 -1.38
CA LEU A 73 -9.15 -5.90 -0.88
C LEU A 73 -8.88 -7.15 -1.75
N LEU A 74 -9.93 -7.83 -2.21
CA LEU A 74 -9.80 -8.97 -3.12
C LEU A 74 -9.15 -8.54 -4.44
N LEU A 75 -9.66 -7.47 -5.05
CA LEU A 75 -9.12 -6.95 -6.30
C LEU A 75 -7.66 -6.52 -6.14
N PHE A 76 -7.33 -5.89 -5.01
CA PHE A 76 -5.98 -5.49 -4.65
C PHE A 76 -5.02 -6.69 -4.54
N ILE A 77 -5.42 -7.77 -3.86
CA ILE A 77 -4.62 -9.00 -3.74
C ILE A 77 -4.43 -9.65 -5.10
N VAL A 78 -5.50 -9.77 -5.89
CA VAL A 78 -5.46 -10.38 -7.23
C VAL A 78 -4.54 -9.58 -8.15
N LEU A 79 -4.64 -8.26 -8.16
CA LEU A 79 -3.81 -7.40 -9.00
C LEU A 79 -2.33 -7.51 -8.63
N ASN A 80 -2.01 -7.51 -7.33
CA ASN A 80 -0.64 -7.76 -6.86
C ASN A 80 -0.11 -9.12 -7.30
N GLY A 81 -0.93 -10.17 -7.20
CA GLY A 81 -0.57 -11.52 -7.67
C GLY A 81 -0.29 -11.58 -9.18
N ILE A 82 -1.11 -10.90 -9.99
CA ILE A 82 -0.93 -10.81 -11.45
C ILE A 82 0.39 -10.09 -11.78
N VAL A 83 0.63 -8.92 -11.19
CA VAL A 83 1.84 -8.13 -11.46
C VAL A 83 3.09 -8.90 -11.03
N PHE A 84 3.05 -9.55 -9.87
CA PHE A 84 4.12 -10.42 -9.41
C PHE A 84 4.40 -11.54 -10.41
N PHE A 85 3.36 -12.26 -10.87
CA PHE A 85 3.51 -13.37 -11.81
C PHE A 85 4.08 -12.92 -13.16
N ILE A 86 3.67 -11.74 -13.66
CA ILE A 86 4.22 -11.16 -14.90
C ILE A 86 5.71 -10.88 -14.75
N GLN A 87 6.14 -10.29 -13.64
CA GLN A 87 7.55 -9.98 -13.41
C GLN A 87 8.40 -11.24 -13.18
N TYR A 88 7.85 -12.21 -12.47
CA TYR A 88 8.49 -13.51 -12.28
C TYR A 88 8.67 -14.26 -13.60
N SER A 89 7.65 -14.26 -14.47
CA SER A 89 7.69 -14.88 -15.80
C SER A 89 8.73 -14.25 -16.74
N LYS A 90 9.14 -12.99 -16.48
CA LYS A 90 10.23 -12.31 -17.21
C LYS A 90 11.63 -12.69 -16.72
N GLY A 91 11.75 -13.56 -15.70
CA GLY A 91 13.05 -13.99 -15.15
C GLY A 91 13.73 -12.99 -14.22
N VAL A 92 13.01 -11.98 -13.72
CA VAL A 92 13.55 -10.89 -12.87
C VAL A 92 13.98 -11.38 -11.47
N GLY A 93 13.61 -12.60 -11.09
CA GLY A 93 13.87 -13.18 -9.77
C GLY A 93 12.86 -12.73 -8.72
N ILE A 94 12.68 -13.54 -7.66
CA ILE A 94 11.65 -13.32 -6.64
C ILE A 94 11.82 -11.97 -5.90
N PRO A 95 13.01 -11.60 -5.37
CA PRO A 95 13.15 -10.38 -4.59
C PRO A 95 12.88 -9.10 -5.41
N ALA A 96 13.37 -9.05 -6.64
CA ALA A 96 13.16 -7.91 -7.52
C ALA A 96 11.71 -7.82 -8.02
N SER A 97 11.02 -8.96 -8.19
CA SER A 97 9.59 -8.99 -8.51
C SER A 97 8.73 -8.45 -7.36
N ILE A 98 9.03 -8.84 -6.11
CA ILE A 98 8.36 -8.30 -4.91
C ILE A 98 8.60 -6.80 -4.80
N TYR A 99 9.86 -6.37 -4.93
CA TYR A 99 10.20 -4.95 -4.86
C TYR A 99 9.47 -4.13 -5.94
N PHE A 100 9.38 -4.66 -7.16
CA PHE A 100 8.63 -4.01 -8.22
C PHE A 100 7.16 -3.83 -7.84
N CYS A 101 6.51 -4.85 -7.29
CA CYS A 101 5.12 -4.77 -6.83
C CYS A 101 4.96 -3.71 -5.74
N LEU A 102 5.82 -3.73 -4.71
CA LEU A 102 5.78 -2.73 -3.63
C LEU A 102 6.01 -1.31 -4.15
N LYS A 103 6.89 -1.13 -5.14
CA LYS A 103 7.17 0.18 -5.75
C LYS A 103 6.00 0.69 -6.60
N THR A 104 5.27 -0.19 -7.27
CA THR A 104 4.10 0.17 -8.09
C THR A 104 2.78 0.13 -7.31
N GLU A 105 2.83 -0.24 -6.02
CA GLU A 105 1.66 -0.47 -5.15
C GLU A 105 0.67 0.68 -5.15
N PHE A 106 1.16 1.91 -4.97
CA PHE A 106 0.29 3.09 -4.95
C PHE A 106 -0.53 3.24 -6.24
N ILE A 107 0.09 3.01 -7.40
CA ILE A 107 -0.58 3.07 -8.71
C ILE A 107 -1.61 1.94 -8.82
N MET A 108 -1.27 0.74 -8.34
CA MET A 108 -2.19 -0.40 -8.33
C MET A 108 -3.41 -0.15 -7.45
N VAL A 109 -3.22 0.40 -6.24
CA VAL A 109 -4.32 0.78 -5.34
C VAL A 109 -5.23 1.83 -5.99
N LEU A 110 -4.67 2.87 -6.64
CA LEU A 110 -5.49 3.84 -7.38
C LEU A 110 -6.29 3.18 -8.52
N GLY A 111 -5.68 2.24 -9.25
CA GLY A 111 -6.37 1.46 -10.28
C GLY A 111 -7.52 0.61 -9.73
N VAL A 112 -7.32 0.00 -8.56
CA VAL A 112 -8.35 -0.78 -7.84
C VAL A 112 -9.52 0.11 -7.39
N GLU A 113 -9.24 1.28 -6.82
CA GLU A 113 -10.28 2.23 -6.40
C GLU A 113 -11.08 2.75 -7.59
N PHE A 114 -10.39 3.04 -8.70
CA PHE A 114 -11.03 3.46 -9.95
C PHE A 114 -11.91 2.35 -10.54
N LEU A 115 -11.42 1.11 -10.59
CA LEU A 115 -12.19 -0.02 -11.11
C LEU A 115 -13.40 -0.31 -10.23
N THR A 116 -13.24 -0.26 -8.90
CA THR A 116 -14.34 -0.43 -7.95
C THR A 116 -15.41 0.64 -8.14
N SER A 117 -15.01 1.88 -8.41
CA SER A 117 -15.93 2.98 -8.72
C SER A 117 -16.71 2.73 -10.03
N ILE A 118 -16.05 2.21 -11.07
CA ILE A 118 -16.72 1.83 -12.33
C ILE A 118 -17.71 0.69 -12.11
N ILE A 119 -17.32 -0.36 -11.37
CA ILE A 119 -18.20 -1.50 -11.07
C ILE A 119 -19.46 -1.03 -10.35
N LYS A 120 -19.33 -0.14 -9.38
CA LYS A 120 -20.47 0.47 -8.67
C LYS A 120 -21.40 1.24 -9.63
N LEU A 121 -20.83 2.01 -10.56
CA LEU A 121 -21.59 2.76 -11.56
C LEU A 121 -22.39 1.83 -12.49
N LEU A 122 -21.80 0.71 -12.91
CA LEU A 122 -22.44 -0.27 -13.80
C LEU A 122 -23.56 -1.08 -13.13
N MET A 123 -23.54 -1.24 -11.80
CA MET A 123 -24.50 -2.10 -11.09
C MET A 123 -25.91 -1.48 -10.93
N VAL A 124 -26.17 -0.29 -11.48
CA VAL A 124 -27.47 0.46 -11.43
C VAL A 124 -28.07 0.52 -10.02
N ARG A 125 -27.22 0.48 -8.99
CA ARG A 125 -27.64 0.73 -7.60
C ARG A 125 -27.52 2.22 -7.32
N PRO A 126 -28.39 2.81 -6.47
CA PRO A 126 -28.12 4.14 -5.95
C PRO A 126 -26.68 4.17 -5.43
N LEU A 127 -25.93 5.20 -5.82
CA LEU A 127 -24.53 5.37 -5.47
C LEU A 127 -24.43 5.71 -3.96
N HIS A 128 -24.73 4.73 -3.12
CA HIS A 128 -24.47 4.79 -1.69
C HIS A 128 -22.97 4.76 -1.52
N VAL A 129 -22.47 5.74 -0.78
CA VAL A 129 -21.07 5.80 -0.41
C VAL A 129 -21.02 5.73 1.09
N TYR A 130 -20.46 4.66 1.63
CA TYR A 130 -20.41 4.43 3.06
C TYR A 130 -19.16 5.07 3.65
N ALA A 131 -19.33 5.94 4.64
CA ALA A 131 -18.20 6.56 5.33
C ALA A 131 -17.32 5.51 6.03
N SER A 132 -17.92 4.44 6.55
CA SER A 132 -17.21 3.31 7.16
C SER A 132 -16.32 2.56 6.15
N ALA A 133 -16.80 2.32 4.93
CA ALA A 133 -16.01 1.69 3.87
C ALA A 133 -14.88 2.60 3.38
N ASN A 134 -15.18 3.88 3.15
CA ASN A 134 -14.21 4.85 2.68
C ASN A 134 -13.08 5.11 3.68
N ALA A 135 -13.34 4.95 4.99
CA ALA A 135 -12.29 5.04 6.00
C ALA A 135 -11.19 3.99 5.77
N VAL A 136 -11.56 2.76 5.42
CA VAL A 136 -10.59 1.68 5.15
C VAL A 136 -9.93 1.89 3.79
N GLN A 137 -10.71 2.14 2.75
CA GLN A 137 -10.22 2.34 1.38
C GLN A 137 -9.28 3.55 1.27
N GLY A 138 -9.69 4.69 1.82
CA GLY A 138 -8.86 5.90 1.85
C GLY A 138 -7.56 5.71 2.65
N MET A 139 -7.62 4.97 3.76
CA MET A 139 -6.41 4.64 4.53
C MET A 139 -5.48 3.68 3.78
N LEU A 140 -6.01 2.77 2.96
CA LEU A 140 -5.20 1.94 2.05
C LEU A 140 -4.47 2.78 0.99
N VAL A 141 -5.12 3.82 0.47
CA VAL A 141 -4.49 4.80 -0.44
C VAL A 141 -3.39 5.58 0.28
N ILE A 142 -3.63 6.04 1.52
CA ILE A 142 -2.62 6.76 2.30
C ILE A 142 -1.42 5.86 2.64
N SER A 143 -1.65 4.62 3.06
CA SER A 143 -0.57 3.69 3.42
C SER A 143 0.27 3.30 2.21
N SER A 144 -0.35 3.09 1.04
CA SER A 144 0.38 2.83 -0.21
C SER A 144 1.14 4.06 -0.72
N PHE A 145 0.61 5.27 -0.53
CA PHE A 145 1.36 6.49 -0.82
C PHE A 145 2.58 6.66 0.10
N ALA A 146 2.43 6.40 1.39
CA ALA A 146 3.54 6.41 2.34
C ALA A 146 4.60 5.35 1.99
N LEU A 147 4.18 4.17 1.53
CA LEU A 147 5.08 3.14 1.01
C LEU A 147 5.87 3.62 -0.20
N LEU A 148 5.22 4.26 -1.16
CA LEU A 148 5.89 4.83 -2.32
C LEU A 148 6.95 5.84 -1.89
N LEU A 149 6.63 6.75 -0.95
CA LEU A 149 7.60 7.70 -0.42
C LEU A 149 8.77 6.99 0.26
N PHE A 150 8.48 5.97 1.08
CA PHE A 150 9.50 5.22 1.81
C PHE A 150 10.47 4.52 0.85
N LEU A 151 9.96 3.83 -0.16
CA LEU A 151 10.78 3.14 -1.15
C LEU A 151 11.60 4.11 -2.02
N ASN A 152 11.07 5.31 -2.31
CA ASN A 152 11.84 6.33 -3.02
C ASN A 152 12.95 6.94 -2.14
N MET A 153 12.76 6.99 -0.82
CA MET A 153 13.79 7.45 0.12
C MET A 153 14.90 6.41 0.32
N THR A 154 14.56 5.13 0.41
CA THR A 154 15.54 4.06 0.65
C THR A 154 16.21 3.54 -0.63
N GLY A 155 15.56 3.70 -1.78
CA GLY A 155 16.00 3.13 -3.05
C GLY A 155 15.92 1.60 -3.09
N PHE A 156 16.29 1.01 -4.23
CA PHE A 156 16.55 -0.42 -4.33
C PHE A 156 17.99 -0.66 -3.85
N PRO A 157 18.28 -1.74 -3.09
CA PRO A 157 19.66 -2.13 -2.84
C PRO A 157 20.29 -2.57 -4.18
N GLU A 158 20.92 -1.61 -4.85
CA GLU A 158 21.74 -1.87 -6.02
C GLU A 158 23.05 -2.51 -5.56
N LYS A 159 23.53 -3.50 -6.31
CA LYS A 159 24.82 -4.13 -6.00
C LYS A 159 25.88 -3.04 -5.97
N ALA A 160 26.71 -3.05 -4.93
CA ALA A 160 27.79 -2.11 -4.80
C ALA A 160 28.59 -2.01 -6.11
N PRO A 161 28.91 -0.80 -6.59
CA PRO A 161 29.63 -0.62 -7.84
C PRO A 161 30.94 -1.40 -7.82
N ARG A 162 31.18 -2.18 -8.88
CA ARG A 162 32.45 -2.84 -9.12
C ARG A 162 33.32 -1.90 -9.96
N ILE A 163 34.43 -1.49 -9.41
CA ILE A 163 35.45 -0.70 -10.08
C ILE A 163 36.73 -1.51 -10.14
N GLU A 164 37.32 -1.61 -11.32
CA GLU A 164 38.65 -2.22 -11.46
C GLU A 164 39.70 -1.15 -11.17
N PHE A 165 40.55 -1.41 -10.19
CA PHE A 165 41.67 -0.53 -9.85
C PHE A 165 42.95 -1.36 -9.79
N ASN A 166 43.91 -1.00 -10.63
CA ASN A 166 45.24 -1.63 -10.68
C ASN A 166 45.22 -3.18 -10.81
N GLY A 167 44.29 -3.72 -11.61
CA GLY A 167 44.14 -5.19 -11.82
C GLY A 167 43.35 -5.92 -10.72
N SER A 168 42.91 -5.22 -9.67
CA SER A 168 42.06 -5.76 -8.60
C SER A 168 40.61 -5.28 -8.75
N THR A 169 39.64 -6.16 -8.53
CA THR A 169 38.22 -5.80 -8.51
C THR A 169 37.85 -5.22 -7.16
N VAL A 170 37.60 -3.92 -7.12
CA VAL A 170 37.18 -3.21 -5.91
C VAL A 170 35.66 -3.08 -5.91
N ILE A 171 35.03 -3.57 -4.85
CA ILE A 171 33.60 -3.42 -4.60
C ILE A 171 33.44 -2.33 -3.54
N ILE A 172 32.86 -1.20 -3.93
CA ILE A 172 32.74 -0.03 -3.05
C ILE A 172 31.93 -0.39 -1.80
N GLY A 173 32.56 -0.30 -0.62
CA GLY A 173 31.93 -0.61 0.66
C GLY A 173 32.01 -2.07 1.10
N GLU A 174 32.53 -2.98 0.26
CA GLU A 174 32.80 -4.39 0.63
C GLU A 174 34.30 -4.71 0.66
N THR A 175 35.09 -4.21 -0.29
CA THR A 175 36.54 -4.47 -0.34
C THR A 175 37.25 -3.78 0.83
N LYS A 176 38.04 -4.56 1.59
CA LYS A 176 38.81 -4.03 2.72
C LYS A 176 40.08 -3.35 2.24
N ALA A 177 40.55 -2.34 2.97
CA ALA A 177 41.79 -1.63 2.64
C ALA A 177 43.01 -2.55 2.61
N GLU A 178 43.04 -3.61 3.43
CA GLU A 178 44.11 -4.62 3.44
C GLU A 178 44.22 -5.39 2.12
N GLU A 179 43.10 -5.60 1.42
CA GLU A 179 43.06 -6.29 0.11
C GLU A 179 43.56 -5.41 -1.05
N LEU A 180 43.69 -4.10 -0.83
CA LEU A 180 44.18 -3.12 -1.81
C LEU A 180 45.68 -2.82 -1.66
N LEU A 181 46.31 -3.29 -0.58
CA LEU A 181 47.72 -3.05 -0.25
C LEU A 181 48.61 -4.28 -0.47
N ALA A 182 48.02 -5.43 -0.80
CA ALA A 182 48.70 -6.68 -1.16
C ALA A 182 49.11 -6.70 -2.64
#